data_AF-A0A1N7A1B6-F1
#
_entry.id   AF-A0A1N7A1B6-F1
#
_cell.length_a   1.000
_cell.length_b   1.000
_cell.length_c   1.000
_cell.angle_alpha   90.00
_cell.angle_beta   90.00
_cell.angle_gamma   90.00
#
_symmetry.space_group_name_H-M   'P 1'
#
loop_
_entity.id
_entity.type
_entity.pdbx_description
1 polymer ?
#
loop_
_entity_poly.entity_id
_entity_poly.type
_entity_poly.pdbx_seq_one_letter_code
_entity_poly.pdbx_strand_id
1 'polypeptide(L)'
;MGWVAGVDGCKAGWIAAIAPAGGGAPVIRVVRRFAELLEGEGAPEIVAVDMPIGLPDRIAGSGRGPEQLVRALLGDRQSSVFSIPARAAVEALDYREACALASASSEPARRVSKQGFHLFPKIREIDILLRDEAALRNRVFEVHPEFAFRTLAGQPLRCPKKIRGAVNPAGMAERRALLAEACIPADVLNSRPPRGAAADDLLDALAALVVARHIAAGRGKPFPDPPGRDSHGLPIAIWTFSADPPAQDAVMSDRPVSRPMIEDAARRIAGHARVTPVMRLGAGALGSEADISLKLECLQHAGSFKTRGAFNNLLSLTVPAAGVSAASGGNHGAAVAYAASRRGVKATIFVPEISPAAKIEAIKRFGAEVVVGGAQYDDAQAACDRFAAETGALKIHPFAAKETIAGQGTLGREWAGQEPDLDTVLVAVGGGGLISGIASWFAGSRVKVVGVEPEGSRALQAALEAKGPVEVKVASVAADSLGARNVGPLVYDCCKDAVDHVVLVADDAITEAQKVLWRDFRLAVEPGGAAAFGALIGGAYKPAKGERLGVLVCGANVDLAKLAVIAA
;
A
#
# COMPACT_ATOMS: atom_id res chain seq x y z
N MET A 1 -11.98 -23.60 -2.54
CA MET A 1 -11.06 -22.76 -1.73
C MET A 1 -10.22 -23.71 -0.89
N GLY A 2 -8.90 -23.58 -0.94
CA GLY A 2 -7.99 -24.43 -0.16
C GLY A 2 -8.10 -24.21 1.35
N TRP A 3 -7.72 -25.23 2.13
CA TRP A 3 -7.61 -25.13 3.59
C TRP A 3 -6.19 -24.73 3.99
N VAL A 4 -6.05 -24.04 5.11
CA VAL A 4 -4.75 -23.67 5.70
C VAL A 4 -4.73 -23.99 7.18
N ALA A 5 -3.55 -24.26 7.73
CA ALA A 5 -3.38 -24.58 9.14
C ALA A 5 -2.22 -23.82 9.79
N GLY A 6 -2.45 -23.37 11.01
CA GLY A 6 -1.41 -22.97 11.96
C GLY A 6 -1.23 -24.04 13.02
N VAL A 7 0.02 -24.40 13.32
CA VAL A 7 0.33 -25.57 14.15
C VAL A 7 1.38 -25.23 15.20
N ASP A 8 1.16 -25.69 16.42
CA ASP A 8 2.12 -25.62 17.52
C ASP A 8 2.25 -26.96 18.26
N GLY A 9 3.40 -27.18 18.89
CA GLY A 9 3.70 -28.37 19.67
C GLY A 9 3.12 -28.31 21.08
N CYS A 10 2.21 -29.23 21.41
CA CYS A 10 1.65 -29.36 22.76
C CYS A 10 2.00 -30.71 23.41
N LYS A 11 1.60 -30.90 24.68
CA LYS A 11 1.90 -32.15 25.42
C LYS A 11 1.24 -33.39 24.81
N ALA A 12 0.11 -33.23 24.12
CA ALA A 12 -0.63 -34.33 23.49
C ALA A 12 -0.20 -34.62 22.04
N GLY A 13 0.77 -33.89 21.51
CA GLY A 13 1.14 -33.94 20.09
C GLY A 13 1.09 -32.54 19.50
N TRP A 14 0.25 -32.32 18.51
CA TRP A 14 0.18 -31.05 17.78
C TRP A 14 -1.20 -30.44 17.94
N ILE A 15 -1.26 -29.18 18.36
CA ILE A 15 -2.48 -28.39 18.27
C ILE A 15 -2.48 -27.67 16.93
N ALA A 16 -3.58 -27.77 16.21
CA ALA A 16 -3.76 -27.16 14.90
C ALA A 16 -5.03 -26.30 14.88
N ALA A 17 -4.90 -25.08 14.39
CA ALA A 17 -6.02 -24.22 14.02
C ALA A 17 -6.18 -24.30 12.51
N ILE A 18 -7.29 -24.86 12.03
CA ILE A 18 -7.52 -25.18 10.61
C ILE A 18 -8.70 -24.36 10.08
N ALA A 19 -8.51 -23.64 8.96
CA ALA A 19 -9.55 -22.79 8.38
C ALA A 19 -9.46 -22.73 6.85
N PRO A 20 -10.52 -22.31 6.14
CA PRO A 20 -10.42 -21.96 4.74
C PRO A 20 -9.42 -20.79 4.52
N ALA A 21 -8.67 -20.83 3.43
CA ALA A 21 -7.70 -19.78 3.08
C ALA A 21 -8.34 -18.40 2.92
N GLY A 22 -9.57 -18.34 2.42
CA GLY A 22 -10.33 -17.11 2.16
C GLY A 22 -11.02 -16.49 3.39
N GLY A 23 -10.82 -17.05 4.58
CA GLY A 23 -11.49 -16.60 5.81
C GLY A 23 -12.55 -17.57 6.32
N GLY A 24 -12.88 -17.44 7.61
CA GLY A 24 -13.77 -18.34 8.33
C GLY A 24 -13.28 -18.65 9.74
N ALA A 25 -14.19 -19.15 10.59
CA ALA A 25 -13.84 -19.57 11.95
C ALA A 25 -12.95 -20.82 11.90
N PRO A 26 -11.78 -20.80 12.55
CA PRO A 26 -10.91 -21.97 12.59
C PRO A 26 -11.49 -23.08 13.46
N VAL A 27 -11.32 -24.31 13.00
CA VAL A 27 -11.57 -25.51 13.79
C VAL A 27 -10.27 -25.88 14.52
N ILE A 28 -10.34 -26.00 15.84
CA ILE A 28 -9.20 -26.40 16.67
C ILE A 28 -9.16 -27.91 16.81
N ARG A 29 -8.03 -28.53 16.48
CA ARG A 29 -7.79 -29.97 16.58
C ARG A 29 -6.50 -30.23 17.35
N VAL A 30 -6.47 -31.37 18.05
CA VAL A 30 -5.23 -31.92 18.60
C VAL A 30 -5.03 -33.30 17.98
N VAL A 31 -3.87 -33.50 17.35
CA VAL A 31 -3.47 -34.77 16.75
C VAL A 31 -2.22 -35.29 17.43
N ARG A 32 -1.99 -36.61 17.39
CA ARG A 32 -0.81 -37.19 18.02
C ARG A 32 0.43 -37.07 17.13
N ARG A 33 0.26 -37.31 15.84
CA ARG A 33 1.32 -37.25 14.83
C ARG A 33 1.04 -36.14 13.82
N PHE A 34 2.08 -35.47 13.35
CA PHE A 34 1.96 -34.35 12.42
C PHE A 34 1.33 -34.76 11.08
N ALA A 35 1.65 -35.96 10.58
CA ALA A 35 1.11 -36.49 9.33
C ALA A 35 -0.43 -36.60 9.32
N GLU A 36 -1.06 -36.80 10.50
CA GLU A 36 -2.52 -36.86 10.64
C GLU A 36 -3.22 -35.54 10.22
N LEU A 37 -2.49 -34.42 10.17
CA LEU A 37 -3.02 -33.14 9.66
C LEU A 37 -3.10 -33.11 8.14
N LEU A 38 -2.31 -33.92 7.44
CA LEU A 38 -2.11 -33.85 5.99
C LEU A 38 -3.00 -34.83 5.22
N GLU A 39 -3.79 -35.62 5.93
CA GLU A 39 -4.64 -36.70 5.40
C GLU A 39 -6.13 -36.32 5.45
N GLY A 40 -6.91 -36.79 4.47
CA GLY A 40 -8.38 -36.71 4.46
C GLY A 40 -8.98 -35.43 3.89
N GLU A 41 -10.32 -35.34 3.94
CA GLU A 41 -11.06 -34.15 3.51
C GLU A 41 -10.78 -32.97 4.45
N GLY A 42 -10.42 -31.82 3.85
CA GLY A 42 -10.02 -30.64 4.61
C GLY A 42 -8.54 -30.59 5.01
N ALA A 43 -7.71 -31.50 4.47
CA ALA A 43 -6.26 -31.40 4.60
C ALA A 43 -5.77 -30.03 4.09
N PRO A 44 -4.95 -29.31 4.87
CA PRO A 44 -4.48 -27.99 4.50
C PRO A 44 -3.50 -28.05 3.34
N GLU A 45 -3.67 -27.14 2.39
CA GLU A 45 -2.74 -26.90 1.29
C GLU A 45 -1.46 -26.24 1.81
N ILE A 46 -1.59 -25.34 2.80
CA ILE A 46 -0.50 -24.63 3.47
C ILE A 46 -0.56 -24.87 4.98
N VAL A 47 0.57 -25.25 5.57
CA VAL A 47 0.76 -25.44 7.01
C VAL A 47 1.90 -24.55 7.48
N ALA A 48 1.60 -23.61 8.37
CA ALA A 48 2.61 -22.88 9.13
C ALA A 48 2.78 -23.57 10.50
N VAL A 49 4.00 -23.96 10.85
CA VAL A 49 4.29 -24.70 12.09
C VAL A 49 5.37 -24.01 12.90
N ASP A 50 5.14 -23.83 14.22
CA ASP A 50 6.17 -23.39 15.17
C ASP A 50 7.15 -24.53 15.47
N MET A 51 7.93 -24.91 14.46
CA MET A 51 8.98 -25.90 14.60
C MET A 51 10.08 -25.66 13.56
N PRO A 52 11.35 -25.75 13.97
CA PRO A 52 12.52 -25.73 13.08
C PRO A 52 12.42 -26.70 11.90
N ILE A 53 12.61 -26.20 10.68
CA ILE A 53 12.71 -26.95 9.41
C ILE A 53 14.05 -26.64 8.73
N GLY A 54 14.67 -27.67 8.18
CA GLY A 54 16.00 -27.59 7.57
C GLY A 54 17.10 -27.57 8.63
N LEU A 55 17.95 -28.60 8.61
CA LEU A 55 19.00 -28.82 9.59
C LEU A 55 20.36 -28.90 8.89
N PRO A 56 21.19 -27.84 8.94
CA PRO A 56 22.55 -27.87 8.42
C PRO A 56 23.39 -28.96 9.09
N ASP A 57 24.39 -29.47 8.37
CA ASP A 57 25.36 -30.43 8.91
C ASP A 57 26.38 -29.77 9.84
N ARG A 58 26.58 -28.45 9.70
CA ARG A 58 27.44 -27.63 10.56
C ARG A 58 26.80 -26.26 10.82
N ILE A 59 26.97 -25.75 12.03
CA ILE A 59 26.46 -24.43 12.44
C ILE A 59 27.61 -23.41 12.50
N ALA A 60 27.46 -22.28 11.82
CA ALA A 60 28.33 -21.12 11.97
C ALA A 60 27.58 -20.00 12.72
N GLY A 61 28.17 -19.49 13.81
CA GLY A 61 27.59 -18.44 14.62
C GLY A 61 26.56 -18.95 15.64
N SER A 62 25.39 -18.31 15.69
CA SER A 62 24.39 -18.48 16.77
C SER A 62 23.08 -19.17 16.35
N GLY A 63 23.14 -20.12 15.42
CA GLY A 63 21.98 -20.90 14.94
C GLY A 63 22.11 -21.24 13.46
N ARG A 64 21.03 -21.70 12.84
CA ARG A 64 20.97 -22.08 11.42
C ARG A 64 21.04 -20.88 10.47
N GLY A 65 20.86 -19.68 11.00
CA GLY A 65 20.84 -18.42 10.25
C GLY A 65 19.56 -17.63 10.50
N PRO A 66 18.37 -18.21 10.22
CA PRO A 66 17.08 -17.58 10.48
C PRO A 66 16.92 -17.03 11.90
N GLU A 67 17.39 -17.77 12.91
CA GLU A 67 17.27 -17.35 14.30
C GLU A 67 18.01 -16.04 14.58
N GLN A 68 19.16 -15.84 13.93
CA GLN A 68 19.96 -14.63 14.12
C GLN A 68 19.23 -13.41 13.55
N LEU A 69 18.64 -13.56 12.36
CA LEU A 69 17.85 -12.53 11.70
C LEU A 69 16.60 -12.19 12.50
N VAL A 70 15.86 -13.21 12.97
CA VAL A 70 14.61 -13.00 13.71
C VAL A 70 14.87 -12.41 15.10
N ARG A 71 15.90 -12.84 15.83
CA ARG A 71 16.24 -12.29 17.15
C ARG A 71 16.47 -10.79 17.12
N ALA A 72 17.16 -10.30 16.09
CA ALA A 72 17.42 -8.88 15.91
C ALA A 72 16.13 -8.04 15.82
N LEU A 73 15.00 -8.65 15.43
CA LEU A 73 13.71 -7.98 15.24
C LEU A 73 12.78 -8.07 16.44
N LEU A 74 13.14 -8.83 17.49
CA LEU A 74 12.26 -9.14 18.63
C LEU A 74 12.54 -8.34 19.91
N GLY A 75 13.58 -7.49 19.92
CA GLY A 75 13.96 -6.71 21.11
C GLY A 75 14.12 -7.58 22.36
N ASP A 76 13.42 -7.24 23.44
CA ASP A 76 13.47 -7.99 24.71
C ASP A 76 12.92 -9.42 24.61
N ARG A 77 12.20 -9.75 23.53
CA ARG A 77 11.66 -11.09 23.29
C ARG A 77 12.64 -12.01 22.53
N GLN A 78 13.82 -11.54 22.15
CA GLN A 78 14.80 -12.34 21.39
C GLN A 78 15.12 -13.71 21.99
N SER A 79 15.04 -13.87 23.32
CA SER A 79 15.32 -15.13 24.00
C SER A 79 14.29 -16.24 23.74
N SER A 80 13.13 -15.93 23.14
CA SER A 80 12.14 -16.94 22.77
C SER A 80 12.57 -17.80 21.59
N VAL A 81 13.40 -17.25 20.71
CA VAL A 81 13.91 -17.96 19.52
C VAL A 81 15.12 -18.76 19.94
N PHE A 82 14.98 -20.08 20.04
CA PHE A 82 16.06 -20.98 20.45
C PHE A 82 17.01 -21.30 19.29
N SER A 83 18.30 -21.44 19.59
CA SER A 83 19.26 -21.92 18.59
C SER A 83 19.14 -23.43 18.47
N ILE A 84 18.88 -23.91 17.27
CA ILE A 84 18.86 -25.33 16.96
C ILE A 84 20.24 -25.75 16.46
N PRO A 85 20.81 -26.86 16.99
CA PRO A 85 22.12 -27.33 16.56
C PRO A 85 22.04 -28.03 15.19
N ALA A 86 23.19 -28.50 14.71
CA ALA A 86 23.27 -29.27 13.49
C ALA A 86 22.46 -30.59 13.57
N ARG A 87 22.15 -31.13 12.39
CA ARG A 87 21.35 -32.35 12.20
C ARG A 87 21.75 -33.51 13.11
N ALA A 88 23.04 -33.86 13.14
CA ALA A 88 23.55 -34.96 13.96
C ALA A 88 23.20 -34.83 15.45
N ALA A 89 23.21 -33.60 15.99
CA ALA A 89 22.84 -33.36 17.37
C ALA A 89 21.32 -33.50 17.60
N VAL A 90 20.49 -33.08 16.65
CA VAL A 90 19.03 -33.22 16.70
C VAL A 90 18.61 -34.70 16.60
N GLU A 91 19.37 -35.51 15.87
CA GLU A 91 19.14 -36.95 15.72
C GLU A 91 19.45 -37.75 16.99
N ALA A 92 20.34 -37.25 17.85
CA ALA A 92 20.70 -37.91 19.10
C ALA A 92 19.50 -38.07 20.05
N LEU A 93 19.45 -39.22 20.72
CA LEU A 93 18.39 -39.58 21.67
C LEU A 93 18.78 -39.29 23.13
N ASP A 94 20.07 -39.14 23.40
CA ASP A 94 20.60 -38.79 24.72
C ASP A 94 21.07 -37.31 24.77
N TYR A 95 20.82 -36.64 25.90
CA TYR A 95 21.14 -35.23 26.07
C TYR A 95 22.66 -34.95 26.07
N ARG A 96 23.48 -35.85 26.64
CA ARG A 96 24.94 -35.66 26.67
C ARG A 96 25.53 -35.87 25.29
N GLU A 97 25.06 -36.89 24.57
CA GLU A 97 25.44 -37.14 23.18
C GLU A 97 25.06 -35.94 22.29
N ALA A 98 23.82 -35.46 22.38
CA ALA A 98 23.38 -34.26 21.66
C ALA A 98 24.27 -33.04 21.94
N CYS A 99 24.67 -32.84 23.21
CA CYS A 99 25.58 -31.75 23.57
C CYS A 99 26.98 -31.92 22.98
N ALA A 100 27.51 -33.15 22.95
CA ALA A 100 28.81 -33.44 22.37
C ALA A 100 28.82 -33.21 20.85
N LEU A 101 27.81 -33.73 20.15
CA LEU A 101 27.64 -33.56 18.71
C LEU A 101 27.39 -32.10 18.34
N ALA A 102 26.56 -31.37 19.08
CA ALA A 102 26.34 -29.94 18.86
C ALA A 102 27.64 -29.14 19.01
N SER A 103 28.43 -29.47 20.04
CA SER A 103 29.70 -28.81 20.30
C SER A 103 30.74 -29.07 19.20
N ALA A 104 30.76 -30.28 18.64
CA ALA A 104 31.69 -30.69 17.58
C ALA A 104 31.30 -30.14 16.19
N SER A 105 30.01 -29.90 15.97
CA SER A 105 29.43 -29.46 14.69
C SER A 105 29.12 -27.97 14.64
N SER A 106 29.62 -27.16 15.59
CA SER A 106 29.38 -25.71 15.59
C SER A 106 30.65 -24.89 15.78
N GLU A 107 30.66 -23.71 15.17
CA GLU A 107 31.73 -22.72 15.34
C GLU A 107 31.14 -21.34 15.71
N PRO A 108 31.39 -20.81 16.92
CA PRO A 108 32.13 -21.45 18.02
C PRO A 108 31.38 -22.67 18.57
N ALA A 109 32.09 -23.53 19.32
CA ALA A 109 31.53 -24.70 19.97
C ALA A 109 30.37 -24.33 20.93
N ARG A 110 29.20 -24.95 20.76
CA ARG A 110 27.98 -24.68 21.55
C ARG A 110 27.28 -25.97 21.95
N ARG A 111 26.77 -26.01 23.18
CA ARG A 111 25.95 -27.13 23.70
C ARG A 111 24.45 -26.84 23.53
N VAL A 112 23.65 -27.89 23.61
CA VAL A 112 22.19 -27.82 23.51
C VAL A 112 21.58 -27.43 24.87
N SER A 113 20.62 -26.52 24.88
CA SER A 113 19.84 -26.23 26.10
C SER A 113 18.87 -27.38 26.39
N LYS A 114 18.55 -27.66 27.66
CA LYS A 114 17.57 -28.69 28.01
C LYS A 114 16.20 -28.44 27.38
N GLN A 115 15.80 -27.16 27.28
CA GLN A 115 14.55 -26.77 26.63
C GLN A 115 14.58 -27.08 25.12
N GLY A 116 15.68 -26.77 24.43
CA GLY A 116 15.84 -27.11 23.01
C GLY A 116 15.85 -28.62 22.76
N PHE A 117 16.50 -29.39 23.63
CA PHE A 117 16.53 -30.86 23.52
C PHE A 117 15.13 -31.49 23.59
N HIS A 118 14.22 -30.93 24.41
CA HIS A 118 12.84 -31.43 24.48
C HIS A 118 12.04 -31.21 23.19
N LEU A 119 12.49 -30.34 22.27
CA LEU A 119 11.85 -30.13 20.97
C LEU A 119 12.29 -31.17 19.92
N PHE A 120 13.44 -31.84 20.13
CA PHE A 120 14.03 -32.71 19.11
C PHE A 120 13.11 -33.82 18.59
N PRO A 121 12.31 -34.51 19.41
CA PRO A 121 11.36 -35.51 18.89
C PRO A 121 10.43 -34.95 17.82
N LYS A 122 9.94 -33.71 18.00
CA LYS A 122 9.06 -33.02 17.06
C LYS A 122 9.77 -32.49 15.83
N ILE A 123 11.00 -31.97 16.00
CA ILE A 123 11.84 -31.55 14.88
C ILE A 123 12.14 -32.76 13.97
N ARG A 124 12.53 -33.90 14.56
CA ARG A 124 12.78 -35.15 13.82
C ARG A 124 11.53 -35.65 13.08
N GLU A 125 10.37 -35.58 13.72
CA GLU A 125 9.11 -35.99 13.10
C GLU A 125 8.84 -35.21 11.80
N ILE A 126 8.96 -33.88 11.82
CA ILE A 126 8.76 -33.04 10.62
C ILE A 126 9.90 -33.24 9.61
N ASP A 127 11.14 -33.32 10.08
CA ASP A 127 12.30 -33.50 9.21
C ASP A 127 12.26 -34.81 8.41
N ILE A 128 11.89 -35.94 9.04
CA ILE A 128 11.70 -37.23 8.36
C ILE A 128 10.60 -37.11 7.31
N LEU A 129 9.44 -36.56 7.70
CA LEU A 129 8.29 -36.42 6.81
C LEU A 129 8.62 -35.58 5.56
N LEU A 130 9.32 -34.45 5.71
CA LEU A 130 9.67 -33.57 4.59
C LEU A 130 10.80 -34.12 3.71
N ARG A 131 11.65 -35.01 4.26
CA ARG A 131 12.64 -35.74 3.48
C ARG A 131 11.96 -36.80 2.61
N ASP A 132 11.05 -37.56 3.20
CA ASP A 132 10.35 -38.67 2.54
C ASP A 132 9.36 -38.16 1.47
N GLU A 133 8.71 -37.02 1.69
CA GLU A 133 7.72 -36.46 0.77
C GLU A 133 8.10 -35.09 0.23
N ALA A 134 8.77 -35.06 -0.93
CA ALA A 134 9.23 -33.83 -1.55
C ALA A 134 8.11 -32.79 -1.84
N ALA A 135 6.89 -33.25 -2.10
CA ALA A 135 5.73 -32.39 -2.35
C ALA A 135 5.35 -31.54 -1.11
N LEU A 136 5.65 -32.01 0.09
CA LEU A 136 5.34 -31.29 1.34
C LEU A 136 6.27 -30.10 1.59
N ARG A 137 7.44 -30.05 0.93
CA ARG A 137 8.45 -28.99 1.11
C ARG A 137 7.96 -27.60 0.69
N ASN A 138 6.93 -27.54 -0.16
CA ASN A 138 6.27 -26.30 -0.59
C ASN A 138 4.91 -26.07 0.12
N ARG A 139 4.56 -26.93 1.08
CA ARG A 139 3.30 -26.89 1.82
C ARG A 139 3.50 -26.61 3.30
N VAL A 140 4.62 -27.06 3.89
CA VAL A 140 4.92 -26.90 5.31
C VAL A 140 6.03 -25.88 5.51
N PHE A 141 5.75 -24.86 6.31
CA PHE A 141 6.59 -23.69 6.51
C PHE A 141 6.89 -23.50 7.99
N GLU A 142 8.17 -23.33 8.34
CA GLU A 142 8.59 -22.97 9.69
C GLU A 142 8.17 -21.53 9.98
N VAL A 143 7.51 -21.30 11.11
CA VAL A 143 7.18 -19.97 11.63
C VAL A 143 7.60 -19.86 13.09
N HIS A 144 7.52 -18.67 13.68
CA HIS A 144 7.75 -18.48 15.10
C HIS A 144 6.69 -17.52 15.70
N PRO A 145 5.93 -17.89 16.74
CA PRO A 145 4.81 -17.10 17.25
C PRO A 145 5.18 -15.69 17.67
N GLU A 146 6.27 -15.49 18.43
CA GLU A 146 6.67 -14.12 18.82
C GLU A 146 7.05 -13.26 17.60
N PHE A 147 7.49 -13.88 16.50
CA PHE A 147 7.79 -13.17 15.28
C PHE A 147 6.51 -12.85 14.50
N ALA A 148 5.57 -13.80 14.42
CA ALA A 148 4.23 -13.55 13.90
C ALA A 148 3.51 -12.42 14.66
N PHE A 149 3.54 -12.44 16.00
CA PHE A 149 2.96 -11.37 16.82
C PHE A 149 3.68 -10.04 16.68
N ARG A 150 5.02 -10.02 16.58
CA ARG A 150 5.78 -8.80 16.28
C ARG A 150 5.39 -8.24 14.91
N THR A 151 5.16 -9.09 13.92
CA THR A 151 4.69 -8.68 12.60
C THR A 151 3.28 -8.10 12.67
N LEU A 152 2.35 -8.75 13.38
CA LEU A 152 1.00 -8.23 13.66
C LEU A 152 1.02 -6.87 14.36
N ALA A 153 1.86 -6.72 15.38
CA ALA A 153 1.96 -5.48 16.16
C ALA A 153 2.74 -4.36 15.46
N GLY A 154 3.47 -4.67 14.38
CA GLY A 154 4.42 -3.76 13.73
C GLY A 154 5.70 -3.46 14.53
N GLN A 155 5.78 -3.90 15.78
CA GLN A 155 6.88 -3.64 16.71
C GLN A 155 7.03 -4.80 17.72
N PRO A 156 8.17 -4.92 18.44
CA PRO A 156 8.34 -5.93 19.48
C PRO A 156 7.24 -5.86 20.56
N LEU A 157 6.77 -7.02 21.03
CA LEU A 157 5.77 -7.12 22.09
C LEU A 157 6.28 -6.60 23.43
N ARG A 158 5.38 -5.98 24.21
CA ARG A 158 5.71 -5.37 25.50
C ARG A 158 5.77 -6.42 26.61
N CYS A 159 4.84 -7.37 26.61
CA CYS A 159 4.68 -8.31 27.73
C CYS A 159 5.06 -9.76 27.33
N PRO A 160 5.85 -10.47 28.16
CA PRO A 160 6.10 -11.89 27.96
C PRO A 160 4.84 -12.73 28.22
N LYS A 161 4.70 -13.89 27.55
CA LYS A 161 3.64 -14.88 27.82
C LYS A 161 3.65 -15.38 29.26
N LYS A 162 4.84 -15.54 29.84
CA LYS A 162 5.06 -16.11 31.17
C LYS A 162 6.10 -15.30 31.95
N ILE A 163 5.91 -15.17 33.26
CA ILE A 163 6.88 -14.60 34.20
C ILE A 163 7.23 -15.68 35.22
N ARG A 164 8.51 -16.08 35.29
CA ARG A 164 8.99 -17.17 36.16
C ARG A 164 8.19 -18.48 36.00
N GLY A 165 7.77 -18.79 34.78
CA GLY A 165 7.01 -20.01 34.45
C GLY A 165 5.49 -19.92 34.66
N ALA A 166 4.99 -18.90 35.35
CA ALA A 166 3.56 -18.64 35.50
C ALA A 166 3.01 -17.83 34.33
N VAL A 167 1.76 -18.08 33.94
CA VAL A 167 1.07 -17.31 32.88
C VAL A 167 1.00 -15.83 33.28
N ASN A 168 1.37 -14.96 32.35
CA ASN A 168 1.24 -13.52 32.51
C ASN A 168 -0.08 -13.05 31.85
N PRO A 169 -1.10 -12.65 32.62
CA PRO A 169 -2.39 -12.25 32.05
C PRO A 169 -2.26 -11.11 31.03
N ALA A 170 -1.37 -10.14 31.28
CA ALA A 170 -1.16 -9.00 30.38
C ALA A 170 -0.56 -9.44 29.04
N GLY A 171 0.43 -10.34 29.06
CA GLY A 171 1.03 -10.89 27.85
C GLY A 171 0.06 -11.75 27.04
N MET A 172 -0.79 -12.52 27.71
CA MET A 172 -1.83 -13.30 27.03
C MET A 172 -2.93 -12.42 26.45
N ALA A 173 -3.30 -11.32 27.13
CA ALA A 173 -4.27 -10.35 26.64
C ALA A 173 -3.76 -9.58 25.40
N GLU A 174 -2.49 -9.14 25.40
CA GLU A 174 -1.84 -8.49 24.26
C GLU A 174 -1.92 -9.38 23.00
N ARG A 175 -1.64 -10.67 23.13
CA ARG A 175 -1.71 -11.64 22.02
C ARG A 175 -3.14 -11.90 21.54
N ARG A 176 -4.11 -12.00 22.46
CA ARG A 176 -5.54 -12.14 22.09
C ARG A 176 -6.04 -10.91 21.33
N ALA A 177 -5.65 -9.70 21.73
CA ALA A 177 -6.02 -8.48 21.03
C ALA A 177 -5.49 -8.48 19.58
N LEU A 178 -4.21 -8.81 19.39
CA LEU A 178 -3.61 -8.89 18.05
C LEU A 178 -4.27 -9.97 17.16
N LEU A 179 -4.67 -11.11 17.72
CA LEU A 179 -5.39 -12.13 16.95
C LEU A 179 -6.83 -11.72 16.64
N ALA A 180 -7.49 -10.97 17.53
CA ALA A 180 -8.81 -10.41 17.25
C ALA A 180 -8.74 -9.39 16.11
N GLU A 181 -7.72 -8.53 16.11
CA GLU A 181 -7.42 -7.60 15.00
C GLU A 181 -7.13 -8.35 13.68
N ALA A 182 -6.56 -9.55 13.76
CA ALA A 182 -6.35 -10.45 12.62
C ALA A 182 -7.61 -11.29 12.25
N CYS A 183 -8.80 -10.86 12.68
CA CYS A 183 -10.09 -11.48 12.40
C CYS A 183 -10.22 -12.93 12.90
N ILE A 184 -9.56 -13.28 14.02
CA ILE A 184 -9.85 -14.54 14.73
C ILE A 184 -11.08 -14.32 15.63
N PRO A 185 -12.13 -15.14 15.51
CA PRO A 185 -13.36 -14.99 16.30
C PRO A 185 -13.13 -15.04 17.82
N ALA A 186 -13.85 -14.18 18.55
CA ALA A 186 -13.70 -14.04 20.00
C ALA A 186 -14.09 -15.31 20.78
N ASP A 187 -15.03 -16.10 20.27
CA ASP A 187 -15.41 -17.39 20.83
C ASP A 187 -14.26 -18.41 20.75
N VAL A 188 -13.49 -18.41 19.65
CA VAL A 188 -12.27 -19.23 19.53
C VAL A 188 -11.18 -18.71 20.46
N LEU A 189 -10.92 -17.39 20.49
CA LEU A 189 -9.86 -16.80 21.32
C LEU A 189 -10.05 -17.01 22.82
N ASN A 190 -11.31 -17.09 23.25
CA ASN A 190 -11.68 -17.30 24.65
C ASN A 190 -12.09 -18.76 24.95
N SER A 191 -12.02 -19.63 23.94
CA SER A 191 -12.32 -21.05 24.11
C SER A 191 -11.30 -21.73 25.03
N ARG A 192 -11.74 -22.78 25.72
CA ARG A 192 -10.83 -23.65 26.43
C ARG A 192 -10.12 -24.56 25.41
N PRO A 193 -8.78 -24.63 25.39
CA PRO A 193 -8.07 -25.48 24.45
C PRO A 193 -8.42 -26.97 24.69
N PRO A 194 -8.38 -27.81 23.64
CA PRO A 194 -8.62 -29.24 23.79
C PRO A 194 -7.68 -29.89 24.80
N ARG A 195 -8.10 -31.03 25.37
CA ARG A 195 -7.32 -31.74 26.39
C ARG A 195 -5.90 -32.05 25.87
N GLY A 196 -4.89 -31.57 26.60
CA GLY A 196 -3.48 -31.79 26.27
C GLY A 196 -2.75 -30.60 25.64
N ALA A 197 -3.48 -29.53 25.31
CA ALA A 197 -2.93 -28.24 24.93
C ALA A 197 -3.14 -27.19 26.04
N ALA A 198 -2.14 -26.33 26.24
CA ALA A 198 -2.23 -25.17 27.10
C ALA A 198 -2.83 -23.97 26.36
N ALA A 199 -3.18 -22.92 27.10
CA ALA A 199 -3.77 -21.71 26.52
C ALA A 199 -2.79 -20.94 25.64
N ASP A 200 -1.48 -21.01 25.92
CA ASP A 200 -0.46 -20.43 25.04
C ASP A 200 -0.29 -21.23 23.75
N ASP A 201 -0.31 -22.56 23.81
CA ASP A 201 -0.23 -23.41 22.61
C ASP A 201 -1.36 -23.07 21.60
N LEU A 202 -2.57 -22.75 22.09
CA LEU A 202 -3.67 -22.30 21.25
C LEU A 202 -3.39 -20.95 20.58
N LEU A 203 -2.88 -19.96 21.32
CA LEU A 203 -2.57 -18.65 20.74
C LEU A 203 -1.41 -18.73 19.74
N ASP A 204 -0.43 -19.59 20.00
CA ASP A 204 0.71 -19.82 19.12
C ASP A 204 0.27 -20.49 17.81
N ALA A 205 -0.60 -21.52 17.88
CA ALA A 205 -1.22 -22.12 16.70
C ALA A 205 -2.08 -21.14 15.90
N LEU A 206 -2.82 -20.25 16.56
CA LEU A 206 -3.60 -19.20 15.90
C LEU A 206 -2.71 -18.14 15.23
N ALA A 207 -1.59 -17.76 15.86
CA ALA A 207 -0.61 -16.86 15.25
C ALA A 207 0.02 -17.49 14.01
N ALA A 208 0.37 -18.78 14.07
CA ALA A 208 0.83 -19.54 12.91
C ALA A 208 -0.24 -19.58 11.81
N LEU A 209 -1.53 -19.72 12.15
CA LEU A 209 -2.63 -19.76 11.19
C LEU A 209 -2.72 -18.45 10.41
N VAL A 210 -2.53 -17.32 11.09
CA VAL A 210 -2.46 -16.01 10.42
C VAL A 210 -1.33 -16.01 9.38
N VAL A 211 -0.13 -16.47 9.75
CA VAL A 211 0.99 -16.56 8.79
C VAL A 211 0.63 -17.49 7.61
N ALA A 212 0.01 -18.64 7.86
CA ALA A 212 -0.41 -19.58 6.82
C ALA A 212 -1.39 -18.94 5.82
N ARG A 213 -2.36 -18.15 6.30
CA ARG A 213 -3.28 -17.38 5.43
C ARG A 213 -2.54 -16.40 4.54
N HIS A 214 -1.56 -15.68 5.07
CA HIS A 214 -0.76 -14.74 4.29
C HIS A 214 0.15 -15.45 3.28
N ILE A 215 0.73 -16.60 3.62
CA ILE A 215 1.49 -17.43 2.66
C ILE A 215 0.59 -17.88 1.52
N ALA A 216 -0.60 -18.41 1.81
CA ALA A 216 -1.57 -18.83 0.80
C ALA A 216 -2.03 -17.67 -0.11
N ALA A 217 -2.04 -16.44 0.42
CA ALA A 217 -2.37 -15.23 -0.34
C ALA A 217 -1.17 -14.61 -1.09
N GLY A 218 -0.02 -15.28 -1.14
CA GLY A 218 1.19 -14.78 -1.83
C GLY A 218 1.93 -13.65 -1.09
N ARG A 219 1.63 -13.43 0.20
CA ARG A 219 2.25 -12.39 1.06
C ARG A 219 3.25 -12.94 2.08
N GLY A 220 3.55 -14.24 2.01
CA GLY A 220 4.56 -14.88 2.86
C GLY A 220 5.94 -14.27 2.63
N LYS A 221 6.67 -14.02 3.73
CA LYS A 221 8.02 -13.47 3.70
C LYS A 221 8.98 -14.37 4.50
N PRO A 222 9.97 -15.01 3.85
CA PRO A 222 10.95 -15.82 4.55
C PRO A 222 12.08 -14.99 5.14
N PHE A 223 12.74 -15.53 6.17
CA PHE A 223 13.98 -14.99 6.72
C PHE A 223 15.00 -16.12 6.86
N PRO A 224 16.10 -16.14 6.07
CA PRO A 224 16.45 -15.17 5.02
C PRO A 224 15.53 -15.23 3.79
N ASP A 225 15.56 -14.19 2.97
CA ASP A 225 14.91 -14.11 1.67
C ASP A 225 15.98 -13.89 0.58
N PRO A 226 16.22 -14.85 -0.33
CA PRO A 226 15.56 -16.16 -0.44
C PRO A 226 15.96 -17.14 0.69
N PRO A 227 15.14 -18.19 0.95
CA PRO A 227 15.48 -19.23 1.91
C PRO A 227 16.77 -19.98 1.55
N GLY A 228 17.56 -20.32 2.57
CA GLY A 228 18.65 -21.29 2.42
C GLY A 228 18.10 -22.71 2.24
N ARG A 229 18.99 -23.68 2.01
CA ARG A 229 18.65 -25.11 1.97
C ARG A 229 19.70 -25.95 2.69
N ASP A 230 19.26 -27.02 3.34
CA ASP A 230 20.17 -28.02 3.90
C ASP A 230 20.61 -29.06 2.86
N SER A 231 21.43 -30.03 3.28
CA SER A 231 21.96 -31.10 2.44
C SER A 231 20.90 -32.04 1.84
N HIS A 232 19.66 -32.01 2.35
CA HIS A 232 18.52 -32.76 1.82
C HIS A 232 17.55 -31.88 1.01
N GLY A 233 17.87 -30.60 0.84
CA GLY A 233 17.09 -29.63 0.09
C GLY A 233 15.89 -29.07 0.85
N LEU A 234 15.80 -29.27 2.18
CA LEU A 234 14.74 -28.66 2.99
C LEU A 234 15.03 -27.15 3.14
N PRO A 235 14.00 -26.29 3.05
CA PRO A 235 14.18 -24.85 3.20
C PRO A 235 14.59 -24.49 4.63
N ILE A 236 15.61 -23.64 4.77
CA ILE A 236 16.06 -23.08 6.04
C ILE A 236 15.60 -21.62 6.07
N ALA A 237 14.42 -21.37 6.65
CA ALA A 237 13.87 -20.04 6.85
C ALA A 237 12.80 -20.03 7.94
N ILE A 238 12.71 -18.94 8.70
CA ILE A 238 11.53 -18.63 9.51
C ILE A 238 10.63 -17.71 8.70
N TRP A 239 9.41 -18.14 8.46
CA TRP A 239 8.42 -17.39 7.71
C TRP A 239 7.62 -16.47 8.61
N THR A 240 7.31 -15.31 8.03
CA THR A 240 6.26 -14.40 8.50
C THR A 240 5.54 -13.91 7.26
N PHE A 241 4.91 -12.74 7.33
CA PHE A 241 4.30 -12.08 6.20
C PHE A 241 4.76 -10.64 6.12
N SER A 242 4.66 -10.05 4.93
CA SER A 242 4.72 -8.60 4.82
C SER A 242 3.50 -8.04 5.56
N ALA A 243 3.74 -7.39 6.71
CA ALA A 243 2.70 -6.69 7.44
C ALA A 243 2.09 -5.65 6.50
N ASP A 244 0.78 -5.73 6.30
CA ASP A 244 0.03 -4.52 5.99
C ASP A 244 0.12 -3.60 7.23
N PRO A 245 0.13 -2.26 7.08
CA PRO A 245 -0.01 -1.36 8.24
C PRO A 245 -1.25 -1.76 9.08
N PRO A 246 -1.25 -1.47 10.40
CA PRO A 246 -2.19 -2.05 11.38
C PRO A 246 -3.65 -1.87 10.99
N ALA A 247 -4.47 -2.86 11.35
CA ALA A 247 -5.88 -3.01 11.01
C ALA A 247 -6.69 -1.71 11.06
N GLN A 248 -7.12 -1.24 9.89
CA GLN A 248 -8.21 -0.29 9.71
C GLN A 248 -9.30 -0.77 8.75
N ASP A 249 -9.29 -2.03 8.31
CA ASP A 249 -10.25 -2.53 7.33
C ASP A 249 -10.95 -3.79 7.82
N ALA A 250 -11.96 -3.59 8.67
CA ALA A 250 -13.08 -4.51 8.76
C ALA A 250 -14.35 -3.89 8.16
N VAL A 251 -14.23 -3.02 7.13
CA VAL A 251 -15.25 -2.72 6.11
C VAL A 251 -14.55 -2.16 4.84
N MET A 252 -14.51 -2.94 3.75
CA MET A 252 -14.30 -2.53 2.33
C MET A 252 -12.87 -2.01 1.93
N SER A 253 -12.24 -2.41 0.81
CA SER A 253 -12.81 -2.64 -0.52
C SER A 253 -11.82 -3.29 -1.51
N ASP A 254 -12.40 -3.87 -2.56
CA ASP A 254 -11.89 -4.12 -3.92
C ASP A 254 -11.20 -2.92 -4.63
N ARG A 255 -10.76 -1.85 -3.93
CA ARG A 255 -10.25 -0.64 -4.59
C ARG A 255 -8.77 -0.74 -4.94
N PRO A 256 -8.38 -0.34 -6.16
CA PRO A 256 -7.02 -0.50 -6.66
C PRO A 256 -5.98 0.47 -6.03
N VAL A 257 -6.42 1.52 -5.34
CA VAL A 257 -5.57 2.43 -4.53
C VAL A 257 -6.25 2.69 -3.18
N SER A 258 -5.59 2.31 -2.08
CA SER A 258 -6.14 2.36 -0.73
C SER A 258 -5.60 3.54 0.10
N ARG A 259 -6.26 3.84 1.23
CA ARG A 259 -5.79 4.84 2.22
C ARG A 259 -4.35 4.58 2.69
N PRO A 260 -3.94 3.34 3.06
CA PRO A 260 -2.55 3.04 3.39
C PRO A 260 -1.54 3.45 2.31
N MET A 261 -1.83 3.19 1.03
CA MET A 261 -0.96 3.60 -0.08
C MET A 261 -0.79 5.12 -0.15
N ILE A 262 -1.86 5.87 0.14
CA ILE A 262 -1.86 7.33 0.20
C ILE A 262 -1.05 7.83 1.41
N GLU A 263 -1.16 7.18 2.57
CA GLU A 263 -0.35 7.54 3.74
C GLU A 263 1.14 7.29 3.50
N ASP A 264 1.48 6.17 2.88
CA ASP A 264 2.85 5.88 2.46
C ASP A 264 3.36 6.94 1.48
N ALA A 265 2.54 7.31 0.49
CA ALA A 265 2.88 8.38 -0.44
C ALA A 265 3.10 9.70 0.30
N ALA A 266 2.26 10.05 1.28
CA ALA A 266 2.40 11.25 2.09
C ALA A 266 3.70 11.25 2.89
N ARG A 267 4.09 10.11 3.48
CA ARG A 267 5.39 9.95 4.14
C ARG A 267 6.55 10.14 3.18
N ARG A 268 6.48 9.56 1.97
CA ARG A 268 7.55 9.68 0.96
C ARG A 268 7.72 11.12 0.47
N ILE A 269 6.64 11.81 0.14
CA ILE A 269 6.72 13.15 -0.46
C ILE A 269 6.86 14.29 0.56
N ALA A 270 6.86 13.97 1.86
CA ALA A 270 7.08 14.96 2.91
C ALA A 270 8.41 15.70 2.69
N GLY A 271 8.36 17.03 2.70
CA GLY A 271 9.52 17.88 2.40
C GLY A 271 9.84 18.05 0.90
N HIS A 272 9.16 17.31 0.02
CA HIS A 272 9.29 17.45 -1.43
C HIS A 272 8.10 18.17 -2.08
N ALA A 273 6.89 17.96 -1.54
CA ALA A 273 5.69 18.71 -1.88
C ALA A 273 5.35 19.72 -0.78
N ARG A 274 4.75 20.85 -1.16
CA ARG A 274 4.20 21.83 -0.21
C ARG A 274 2.93 21.27 0.41
N VAL A 275 2.78 21.47 1.72
CA VAL A 275 1.45 21.47 2.35
C VAL A 275 0.78 22.78 1.95
N THR A 276 -0.10 22.74 0.96
CA THR A 276 -0.71 23.95 0.40
C THR A 276 -1.76 24.53 1.36
N PRO A 277 -1.94 25.86 1.38
CA PRO A 277 -2.89 26.49 2.27
C PRO A 277 -4.34 26.20 1.88
N VAL A 278 -5.21 26.33 2.88
CA VAL A 278 -6.66 26.46 2.70
C VAL A 278 -7.04 27.92 2.93
N MET A 279 -7.79 28.50 2.01
CA MET A 279 -8.33 29.86 2.12
C MET A 279 -9.82 29.76 2.42
N ARG A 280 -10.22 30.10 3.66
CA ARG A 280 -11.63 30.15 4.04
C ARG A 280 -12.27 31.44 3.53
N LEU A 281 -13.32 31.30 2.73
CA LEU A 281 -14.15 32.41 2.26
C LEU A 281 -15.28 32.70 3.26
N GLY A 282 -15.73 31.69 4.00
CA GLY A 282 -16.76 31.80 5.03
C GLY A 282 -18.19 31.76 4.49
N ALA A 283 -19.16 31.73 5.40
CA ALA A 283 -20.57 31.86 5.07
C ALA A 283 -20.90 33.25 4.51
N GLY A 284 -21.75 33.31 3.50
CA GLY A 284 -22.09 34.53 2.75
C GLY A 284 -21.20 34.78 1.53
N ALA A 285 -20.08 34.06 1.40
CA ALA A 285 -19.22 34.16 0.23
C ALA A 285 -19.99 33.77 -1.04
N LEU A 286 -19.81 34.54 -2.11
CA LEU A 286 -20.48 34.33 -3.41
C LEU A 286 -22.01 34.30 -3.29
N GLY A 287 -22.58 34.92 -2.25
CA GLY A 287 -24.03 34.89 -1.98
C GLY A 287 -24.56 33.54 -1.48
N SER A 288 -23.68 32.62 -1.07
CA SER A 288 -24.04 31.30 -0.53
C SER A 288 -24.13 31.31 0.98
N GLU A 289 -25.09 30.58 1.55
CA GLU A 289 -25.16 30.31 3.01
C GLU A 289 -24.31 29.10 3.44
N ALA A 290 -23.52 28.52 2.54
CA ALA A 290 -22.52 27.50 2.86
C ALA A 290 -21.21 28.12 3.35
N ASP A 291 -20.48 27.39 4.20
CA ASP A 291 -19.13 27.76 4.62
C ASP A 291 -18.11 27.24 3.59
N ILE A 292 -17.64 28.14 2.73
CA ILE A 292 -16.81 27.80 1.58
C ILE A 292 -15.33 27.98 1.90
N SER A 293 -14.52 27.00 1.51
CA SER A 293 -13.06 27.04 1.58
C SER A 293 -12.41 26.64 0.25
N LEU A 294 -11.28 27.25 -0.09
CA LEU A 294 -10.49 26.92 -1.28
C LEU A 294 -9.22 26.16 -0.89
N LYS A 295 -8.96 25.01 -1.50
CA LYS A 295 -7.67 24.29 -1.38
C LYS A 295 -6.76 24.69 -2.54
N LEU A 296 -5.64 25.33 -2.24
CA LEU A 296 -4.84 26.07 -3.23
C LEU A 296 -3.66 25.26 -3.78
N GLU A 297 -3.93 24.18 -4.51
CA GLU A 297 -2.89 23.42 -5.22
C GLU A 297 -2.24 24.17 -6.38
N CYS A 298 -2.85 25.27 -6.85
CA CYS A 298 -2.18 26.25 -7.72
C CYS A 298 -0.89 26.82 -7.12
N LEU A 299 -0.72 26.78 -5.80
CA LEU A 299 0.49 27.21 -5.10
C LEU A 299 1.51 26.08 -4.89
N GLN A 300 1.25 24.88 -5.39
CA GLN A 300 2.20 23.78 -5.33
C GLN A 300 3.44 24.09 -6.21
N HIS A 301 4.56 23.41 -5.95
CA HIS A 301 5.69 23.47 -6.87
C HIS A 301 5.29 23.05 -8.28
N ALA A 302 5.99 23.60 -9.28
CA ALA A 302 5.63 23.49 -10.70
C ALA A 302 4.20 23.95 -11.04
N GLY A 303 3.50 24.66 -10.14
CA GLY A 303 2.24 25.36 -10.40
C GLY A 303 0.97 24.49 -10.37
N SER A 304 1.05 23.22 -9.95
CA SER A 304 -0.13 22.35 -9.84
C SER A 304 0.08 21.15 -8.91
N PHE A 305 -1.02 20.46 -8.61
CA PHE A 305 -1.05 19.23 -7.82
C PHE A 305 -0.15 18.10 -8.36
N LYS A 306 0.16 18.09 -9.67
CA LYS A 306 0.87 16.99 -10.36
C LYS A 306 2.20 16.63 -9.72
N THR A 307 2.84 17.59 -9.06
CA THR A 307 4.08 17.41 -8.29
C THR A 307 3.98 16.27 -7.27
N ARG A 308 2.82 16.07 -6.64
CA ARG A 308 2.64 15.01 -5.63
C ARG A 308 2.82 13.62 -6.23
N GLY A 309 2.10 13.32 -7.31
CA GLY A 309 2.27 12.07 -8.06
C GLY A 309 3.66 11.92 -8.67
N ALA A 310 4.26 12.99 -9.20
CA ALA A 310 5.60 12.95 -9.77
C ALA A 310 6.64 12.53 -8.71
N PHE A 311 6.67 13.18 -7.55
CA PHE A 311 7.58 12.77 -6.47
C PHE A 311 7.28 11.38 -5.96
N ASN A 312 6.01 11.00 -5.78
CA ASN A 312 5.71 9.66 -5.27
C ASN A 312 6.28 8.58 -6.21
N ASN A 313 6.09 8.71 -7.53
CA ASN A 313 6.70 7.78 -8.49
C ASN A 313 8.23 7.71 -8.35
N LEU A 314 8.90 8.86 -8.38
CA LEU A 314 10.38 8.93 -8.33
C LEU A 314 10.97 8.46 -6.98
N LEU A 315 10.16 8.41 -5.93
CA LEU A 315 10.56 7.99 -4.58
C LEU A 315 10.12 6.56 -4.25
N SER A 316 9.12 6.02 -4.94
CA SER A 316 8.61 4.66 -4.70
C SER A 316 9.17 3.62 -5.67
N LEU A 317 9.63 4.05 -6.86
CA LEU A 317 10.13 3.16 -7.91
C LEU A 317 11.64 3.29 -8.06
N THR A 318 12.28 2.21 -8.51
CA THR A 318 13.69 2.24 -8.92
C THR A 318 13.83 3.09 -10.17
N VAL A 319 14.62 4.15 -10.11
CA VAL A 319 14.91 5.03 -11.24
C VAL A 319 16.18 4.52 -11.96
N PRO A 320 16.10 4.08 -13.23
CA PRO A 320 17.24 3.61 -14.00
C PRO A 320 18.23 4.74 -14.34
N ALA A 321 19.43 4.38 -14.79
CA ALA A 321 20.44 5.36 -15.21
C ALA A 321 19.99 6.24 -16.40
N ALA A 322 19.10 5.72 -17.24
CA ALA A 322 18.43 6.46 -18.31
C ALA A 322 17.48 7.56 -17.78
N GLY A 323 17.14 7.54 -16.50
CA GLY A 323 16.28 8.52 -15.86
C GLY A 323 14.80 8.23 -16.06
N VAL A 324 14.01 9.31 -16.20
CA VAL A 324 12.55 9.26 -16.33
C VAL A 324 12.10 9.88 -17.65
N SER A 325 10.96 9.41 -18.15
CA SER A 325 10.33 9.97 -19.34
C SER A 325 8.84 10.25 -19.13
N ALA A 326 8.31 11.25 -19.83
CA ALA A 326 6.88 11.54 -19.86
C ALA A 326 6.49 12.25 -21.16
N ALA A 327 5.28 11.99 -21.66
CA ALA A 327 4.68 12.76 -22.75
C ALA A 327 3.67 13.76 -22.18
N SER A 328 4.03 15.04 -22.13
CA SER A 328 3.12 16.12 -21.74
C SER A 328 3.79 17.47 -21.88
N GLY A 329 3.23 18.33 -22.73
CA GLY A 329 3.62 19.73 -22.84
C GLY A 329 2.99 20.64 -21.78
N GLY A 330 2.45 20.11 -20.67
CA GLY A 330 1.71 20.88 -19.67
C GLY A 330 2.11 20.57 -18.23
N ASN A 331 1.14 20.63 -17.32
CA ASN A 331 1.34 20.45 -15.87
C ASN A 331 2.11 19.17 -15.49
N HIS A 332 1.84 18.07 -16.19
CA HIS A 332 2.52 16.79 -15.91
C HIS A 332 4.00 16.83 -16.28
N GLY A 333 4.33 17.32 -17.48
CA GLY A 333 5.72 17.47 -17.92
C GLY A 333 6.52 18.38 -16.98
N ALA A 334 5.94 19.51 -16.58
CA ALA A 334 6.57 20.44 -15.64
C ALA A 334 6.80 19.82 -14.25
N ALA A 335 5.85 19.04 -13.74
CA ALA A 335 5.96 18.36 -12.46
C ALA A 335 7.03 17.25 -12.47
N VAL A 336 7.09 16.43 -13.53
CA VAL A 336 8.11 15.38 -13.70
C VAL A 336 9.49 16.01 -13.82
N ALA A 337 9.64 17.05 -14.64
CA ALA A 337 10.89 17.80 -14.78
C ALA A 337 11.34 18.40 -13.44
N TYR A 338 10.43 19.03 -12.70
CA TYR A 338 10.71 19.56 -11.37
C TYR A 338 11.16 18.48 -10.38
N ALA A 339 10.41 17.37 -10.28
CA ALA A 339 10.72 16.29 -9.34
C ALA A 339 12.08 15.64 -9.67
N ALA A 340 12.36 15.41 -10.95
CA ALA A 340 13.63 14.85 -11.41
C ALA A 340 14.81 15.79 -11.10
N SER A 341 14.65 17.08 -11.37
CA SER A 341 15.64 18.12 -11.04
C SER A 341 16.01 18.11 -9.55
N ARG A 342 15.01 18.08 -8.66
CA ARG A 342 15.22 18.03 -7.20
C ARG A 342 15.87 16.74 -6.72
N ARG A 343 15.83 15.68 -7.53
CA ARG A 343 16.41 14.35 -7.23
C ARG A 343 17.75 14.12 -7.94
N GLY A 344 18.22 15.05 -8.78
CA GLY A 344 19.42 14.86 -9.60
C GLY A 344 19.26 13.75 -10.66
N VAL A 345 18.03 13.53 -11.13
CA VAL A 345 17.66 12.49 -12.10
C VAL A 345 17.48 13.12 -13.48
N LYS A 346 17.91 12.44 -14.54
CA LYS A 346 17.65 12.85 -15.92
C LYS A 346 16.15 12.74 -16.24
N ALA A 347 15.59 13.75 -16.88
CA ALA A 347 14.21 13.72 -17.35
C ALA A 347 14.14 14.10 -18.84
N THR A 348 13.48 13.25 -19.62
CA THR A 348 13.22 13.48 -21.05
C THR A 348 11.72 13.61 -21.27
N ILE A 349 11.25 14.80 -21.66
CA ILE A 349 9.84 15.15 -21.79
C ILE A 349 9.49 15.31 -23.27
N PHE A 350 8.53 14.51 -23.74
CA PHE A 350 8.06 14.50 -25.11
C PHE A 350 6.86 15.43 -25.26
N VAL A 351 6.91 16.32 -26.25
CA VAL A 351 5.86 17.30 -26.51
C VAL A 351 5.60 17.39 -28.03
N PRO A 352 4.35 17.56 -28.48
CA PRO A 352 4.06 17.74 -29.90
C PRO A 352 4.49 19.13 -30.38
N GLU A 353 4.68 19.29 -31.69
CA GLU A 353 5.11 20.53 -32.35
C GLU A 353 4.15 21.71 -32.07
N ILE A 354 2.86 21.42 -31.89
CA ILE A 354 1.84 22.41 -31.57
C ILE A 354 1.88 22.95 -30.13
N SER A 355 2.81 22.46 -29.30
CA SER A 355 2.90 22.86 -27.88
C SER A 355 3.29 24.33 -27.74
N PRO A 356 2.56 25.14 -26.94
CA PRO A 356 2.90 26.54 -26.72
C PRO A 356 4.31 26.71 -26.16
N ALA A 357 5.09 27.64 -26.72
CA ALA A 357 6.48 27.91 -26.31
C ALA A 357 6.62 28.17 -24.80
N ALA A 358 5.69 28.91 -24.19
CA ALA A 358 5.70 29.18 -22.75
C ALA A 358 5.70 27.89 -21.90
N LYS A 359 5.05 26.83 -22.35
CA LYS A 359 4.99 25.56 -21.62
C LYS A 359 6.25 24.72 -21.82
N ILE A 360 6.81 24.74 -23.03
CA ILE A 360 8.12 24.14 -23.31
C ILE A 360 9.18 24.77 -22.41
N GLU A 361 9.21 26.10 -22.31
CA GLU A 361 10.15 26.82 -21.44
C GLU A 361 9.90 26.53 -19.95
N ALA A 362 8.64 26.37 -19.54
CA ALA A 362 8.30 25.98 -18.17
C ALA A 362 8.78 24.57 -17.78
N ILE A 363 9.02 23.69 -18.76
CA ILE A 363 9.63 22.36 -18.57
C ILE A 363 11.16 22.49 -18.57
N LYS A 364 11.72 23.16 -19.58
CA LYS A 364 13.18 23.37 -19.72
C LYS A 364 13.81 24.09 -18.55
N ARG A 365 13.11 25.04 -17.91
CA ARG A 365 13.62 25.76 -16.72
C ARG A 365 13.98 24.84 -15.55
N PHE A 366 13.47 23.61 -15.52
CA PHE A 366 13.82 22.61 -14.51
C PHE A 366 14.97 21.69 -14.94
N GLY A 367 15.55 21.90 -16.12
CA GLY A 367 16.69 21.13 -16.63
C GLY A 367 16.32 19.81 -17.31
N ALA A 368 15.06 19.61 -17.66
CA ALA A 368 14.64 18.47 -18.46
C ALA A 368 15.04 18.64 -19.94
N GLU A 369 15.42 17.54 -20.57
CA GLU A 369 15.52 17.45 -22.02
C GLU A 369 14.10 17.44 -22.59
N VAL A 370 13.82 18.33 -23.54
CA VAL A 370 12.51 18.38 -24.20
C VAL A 370 12.66 17.91 -25.64
N VAL A 371 12.01 16.81 -25.96
CA VAL A 371 11.95 16.25 -27.32
C VAL A 371 10.66 16.73 -27.96
N VAL A 372 10.81 17.66 -28.91
CA VAL A 372 9.68 18.16 -29.71
C VAL A 372 9.55 17.27 -30.95
N GLY A 373 8.37 16.70 -31.17
CA GLY A 373 8.11 15.92 -32.37
C GLY A 373 6.68 15.40 -32.48
N GLY A 374 6.23 15.24 -33.71
CA GLY A 374 4.87 14.80 -34.02
C GLY A 374 3.87 15.96 -34.01
N ALA A 375 2.81 15.81 -34.78
CA ALA A 375 1.81 16.85 -34.97
C ALA A 375 0.86 16.95 -33.76
N GLN A 376 0.61 15.81 -33.09
CA GLN A 376 -0.38 15.70 -32.03
C GLN A 376 0.15 14.97 -30.79
N TYR A 377 -0.62 15.05 -29.68
CA TYR A 377 -0.26 14.40 -28.42
C TYR A 377 0.03 12.90 -28.58
N ASP A 378 -0.77 12.20 -29.39
CA ASP A 378 -0.62 10.76 -29.61
C ASP A 378 0.75 10.41 -30.23
N ASP A 379 1.30 11.28 -31.09
CA ASP A 379 2.64 11.11 -31.67
C ASP A 379 3.74 11.27 -30.62
N ALA A 380 3.62 12.30 -29.77
CA ALA A 380 4.55 12.55 -28.67
C ALA A 380 4.52 11.42 -27.64
N GLN A 381 3.33 10.85 -27.37
CA GLN A 381 3.17 9.68 -26.52
C GLN A 381 3.84 8.45 -27.13
N ALA A 382 3.65 8.18 -28.43
CA ALA A 382 4.31 7.08 -29.12
C ALA A 382 5.84 7.23 -29.13
N ALA A 383 6.36 8.45 -29.29
CA ALA A 383 7.79 8.72 -29.20
C ALA A 383 8.35 8.47 -27.79
N CYS A 384 7.64 8.92 -26.75
CA CYS A 384 7.99 8.64 -25.36
C CYS A 384 8.04 7.12 -25.07
N ASP A 385 7.11 6.36 -25.65
CA ASP A 385 6.99 4.92 -25.42
C ASP A 385 8.14 4.16 -26.09
N ARG A 386 8.52 4.55 -27.31
CA ARG A 386 9.72 4.02 -27.98
C ARG A 386 10.99 4.34 -27.18
N PHE A 387 11.16 5.58 -26.74
CA PHE A 387 12.31 5.96 -25.93
C PHE A 387 12.41 5.16 -24.63
N ALA A 388 11.29 4.96 -23.93
CA ALA A 388 11.28 4.15 -22.71
C ALA A 388 11.64 2.68 -22.99
N ALA A 389 11.14 2.11 -24.09
CA ALA A 389 11.45 0.74 -24.50
C ALA A 389 12.94 0.55 -24.90
N GLU A 390 13.53 1.53 -25.59
CA GLU A 390 14.91 1.48 -26.07
C GLU A 390 15.94 1.74 -24.97
N THR A 391 15.66 2.69 -24.08
CA THR A 391 16.63 3.16 -23.07
C THR A 391 16.42 2.54 -21.69
N GLY A 392 15.24 1.95 -21.46
CA GLY A 392 14.81 1.51 -20.13
C GLY A 392 14.43 2.66 -19.19
N ALA A 393 14.25 3.89 -19.68
CA ALA A 393 13.81 5.02 -18.85
C ALA A 393 12.46 4.74 -18.18
N LEU A 394 12.31 5.16 -16.92
CA LEU A 394 11.06 5.00 -16.18
C LEU A 394 10.00 5.97 -16.72
N LYS A 395 8.99 5.43 -17.40
CA LYS A 395 7.85 6.22 -17.90
C LYS A 395 6.92 6.62 -16.75
N ILE A 396 6.68 7.92 -16.58
CA ILE A 396 5.75 8.44 -15.57
C ILE A 396 4.40 8.76 -16.21
N HIS A 397 3.38 7.97 -15.86
CA HIS A 397 2.02 8.16 -16.40
C HIS A 397 1.30 9.36 -15.75
N PRO A 398 0.60 10.22 -16.54
CA PRO A 398 0.00 11.46 -16.04
C PRO A 398 -1.16 11.29 -15.06
N PHE A 399 -1.88 10.16 -15.08
CA PHE A 399 -3.03 9.94 -14.19
C PHE A 399 -3.32 8.47 -13.86
N ALA A 400 -3.37 7.58 -14.84
CA ALA A 400 -3.68 6.15 -14.66
C ALA A 400 -2.47 5.28 -14.25
N ALA A 401 -1.83 5.60 -13.13
CA ALA A 401 -0.86 4.74 -12.46
C ALA A 401 -1.07 4.78 -10.94
N LYS A 402 -0.88 3.66 -10.24
CA LYS A 402 -1.17 3.54 -8.81
C LYS A 402 -0.33 4.52 -7.98
N GLU A 403 0.94 4.66 -8.31
CA GLU A 403 1.89 5.58 -7.69
C GLU A 403 1.48 7.04 -7.93
N THR A 404 1.05 7.35 -9.15
CA THR A 404 0.53 8.68 -9.48
C THR A 404 -0.71 8.99 -8.64
N ILE A 405 -1.71 8.11 -8.63
CA ILE A 405 -2.98 8.28 -7.90
C ILE A 405 -2.73 8.37 -6.39
N ALA A 406 -1.90 7.50 -5.81
CA ALA A 406 -1.55 7.53 -4.39
C ALA A 406 -0.86 8.84 -4.01
N GLY A 407 0.06 9.33 -4.85
CA GLY A 407 0.68 10.64 -4.69
C GLY A 407 -0.36 11.77 -4.73
N GLN A 408 -1.28 11.76 -5.70
CA GLN A 408 -2.34 12.78 -5.73
C GLN A 408 -3.27 12.69 -4.51
N GLY A 409 -3.56 11.49 -4.02
CA GLY A 409 -4.41 11.25 -2.84
C GLY A 409 -3.87 11.85 -1.54
N THR A 410 -2.57 12.15 -1.47
CA THR A 410 -1.97 12.88 -0.33
C THR A 410 -2.64 14.24 -0.13
N LEU A 411 -3.20 14.83 -1.19
CA LEU A 411 -4.01 16.03 -1.12
C LEU A 411 -5.28 15.81 -0.29
N GLY A 412 -6.00 14.70 -0.50
CA GLY A 412 -7.18 14.35 0.28
C GLY A 412 -6.85 14.21 1.76
N ARG A 413 -5.71 13.57 2.07
CA ARG A 413 -5.17 13.44 3.42
C ARG A 413 -4.89 14.80 4.08
N GLU A 414 -4.18 15.68 3.38
CA GLU A 414 -3.90 17.03 3.89
C GLU A 414 -5.18 17.83 4.11
N TRP A 415 -6.10 17.76 3.15
CA TRP A 415 -7.34 18.53 3.20
C TRP A 415 -8.22 18.10 4.37
N ALA A 416 -8.36 16.79 4.61
CA ALA A 416 -9.07 16.26 5.78
C ALA A 416 -8.43 16.69 7.11
N GLY A 417 -7.10 16.85 7.15
CA GLY A 417 -6.40 17.33 8.35
C GLY A 417 -6.57 18.84 8.59
N GLN A 418 -6.66 19.64 7.53
CA GLN A 418 -6.83 21.09 7.61
C GLN A 418 -8.29 21.52 7.82
N GLU A 419 -9.23 20.75 7.28
CA GLU A 419 -10.67 20.98 7.35
C GLU A 419 -11.39 19.66 7.76
N PRO A 420 -11.34 19.27 9.05
CA PRO A 420 -11.88 17.99 9.53
C PRO A 420 -13.40 17.89 9.44
N ASP A 421 -14.08 19.03 9.31
CA ASP A 421 -15.53 19.12 9.34
C ASP A 421 -16.18 19.18 7.95
N LEU A 422 -15.43 19.01 6.86
CA LEU A 422 -15.99 19.06 5.50
C LEU A 422 -17.20 18.13 5.31
N ASP A 423 -18.18 18.63 4.57
CA ASP A 423 -19.32 17.85 4.09
C ASP A 423 -19.10 17.41 2.65
N THR A 424 -18.55 18.29 1.81
CA THR A 424 -18.34 18.04 0.38
C THR A 424 -17.01 18.63 -0.09
N VAL A 425 -16.37 17.97 -1.06
CA VAL A 425 -15.25 18.52 -1.84
C VAL A 425 -15.57 18.50 -3.34
N LEU A 426 -15.34 19.65 -4.01
CA LEU A 426 -15.42 19.77 -5.47
C LEU A 426 -14.03 19.61 -6.09
N VAL A 427 -13.90 18.67 -7.01
CA VAL A 427 -12.62 18.30 -7.62
C VAL A 427 -12.73 18.37 -9.14
N ALA A 428 -11.90 19.19 -9.78
CA ALA A 428 -11.79 19.22 -11.23
C ALA A 428 -11.28 17.88 -11.79
N VAL A 429 -11.91 17.39 -12.86
CA VAL A 429 -11.63 16.08 -13.44
C VAL A 429 -11.23 16.23 -14.91
N GLY A 430 -10.11 15.60 -15.25
CA GLY A 430 -9.72 15.32 -16.63
C GLY A 430 -9.57 13.82 -16.83
N GLY A 431 -8.33 13.32 -16.89
CA GLY A 431 -8.06 11.86 -16.85
C GLY A 431 -8.34 11.19 -15.49
N GLY A 432 -8.86 11.92 -14.50
CA GLY A 432 -9.37 11.38 -13.23
C GLY A 432 -8.37 10.94 -12.15
N GLY A 433 -7.05 10.93 -12.42
CA GLY A 433 -6.07 10.49 -11.40
C GLY A 433 -6.08 11.29 -10.08
N LEU A 434 -6.44 12.59 -10.13
CA LEU A 434 -6.59 13.44 -8.94
C LEU A 434 -7.80 13.06 -8.10
N ILE A 435 -8.98 13.01 -8.72
CA ILE A 435 -10.22 12.65 -8.04
C ILE A 435 -10.17 11.21 -7.54
N SER A 436 -9.54 10.28 -8.27
CA SER A 436 -9.31 8.92 -7.77
C SER A 436 -8.56 8.92 -6.44
N GLY A 437 -7.47 9.69 -6.31
CA GLY A 437 -6.71 9.76 -5.07
C GLY A 437 -7.52 10.37 -3.92
N ILE A 438 -8.25 11.44 -4.18
CA ILE A 438 -9.11 12.11 -3.18
C ILE A 438 -10.28 11.21 -2.78
N ALA A 439 -10.94 10.56 -3.74
CA ALA A 439 -12.06 9.66 -3.50
C ALA A 439 -11.63 8.39 -2.77
N SER A 440 -10.44 7.84 -3.08
CA SER A 440 -9.82 6.77 -2.29
C SER A 440 -9.53 7.19 -0.85
N TRP A 441 -9.15 8.45 -0.61
CA TRP A 441 -8.96 8.95 0.75
C TRP A 441 -10.30 9.12 1.49
N PHE A 442 -11.31 9.70 0.87
CA PHE A 442 -12.62 9.92 1.52
C PHE A 442 -13.56 8.70 1.47
N ALA A 443 -13.12 7.59 0.88
CA ALA A 443 -13.79 6.30 0.87
C ALA A 443 -14.40 5.92 2.23
N GLY A 444 -15.70 5.66 2.28
CA GLY A 444 -16.39 5.27 3.53
C GLY A 444 -16.46 6.36 4.60
N SER A 445 -16.05 7.60 4.30
CA SER A 445 -16.30 8.75 5.16
C SER A 445 -17.64 9.41 4.83
N ARG A 446 -18.06 10.38 5.66
CA ARG A 446 -19.26 11.19 5.40
C ARG A 446 -19.06 12.26 4.32
N VAL A 447 -17.81 12.50 3.88
CA VAL A 447 -17.48 13.57 2.94
C VAL A 447 -17.87 13.13 1.53
N LYS A 448 -18.69 13.94 0.86
CA LYS A 448 -19.05 13.73 -0.54
C LYS A 448 -17.93 14.22 -1.45
N VAL A 449 -17.46 13.37 -2.36
CA VAL A 449 -16.51 13.76 -3.39
C VAL A 449 -17.26 13.98 -4.69
N VAL A 450 -17.32 15.22 -5.14
CA VAL A 450 -18.05 15.60 -6.36
C VAL A 450 -17.04 15.97 -7.44
N GLY A 451 -17.13 15.29 -8.58
CA GLY A 451 -16.33 15.61 -9.76
C GLY A 451 -16.87 16.81 -10.51
N VAL A 452 -16.00 17.60 -11.11
CA VAL A 452 -16.36 18.72 -11.98
C VAL A 452 -15.65 18.58 -13.33
N GLU A 453 -16.43 18.45 -14.39
CA GLU A 453 -15.93 18.31 -15.77
C GLU A 453 -16.47 19.43 -16.66
N PRO A 454 -15.70 19.92 -17.65
CA PRO A 454 -16.27 20.76 -18.69
C PRO A 454 -17.36 19.99 -19.47
N GLU A 455 -18.45 20.66 -19.87
CA GLU A 455 -19.54 20.04 -20.63
C GLU A 455 -19.04 19.29 -21.88
N GLY A 456 -18.10 19.89 -22.61
CA GLY A 456 -17.51 19.29 -23.80
C GLY A 456 -16.32 18.36 -23.54
N SER A 457 -16.03 17.96 -22.30
CA SER A 457 -14.94 17.03 -21.93
C SER A 457 -15.31 16.19 -20.69
N ARG A 458 -16.34 15.35 -20.81
CA ARG A 458 -17.02 14.63 -19.72
C ARG A 458 -16.58 13.17 -19.50
N ALA A 459 -15.27 12.93 -19.40
CA ALA A 459 -14.71 11.57 -19.48
C ALA A 459 -15.12 10.65 -18.31
N LEU A 460 -15.13 11.15 -17.07
CA LEU A 460 -15.51 10.37 -15.90
C LEU A 460 -17.02 10.19 -15.80
N GLN A 461 -17.81 11.25 -16.03
CA GLN A 461 -19.26 11.14 -16.00
C GLN A 461 -19.74 10.09 -17.01
N ALA A 462 -19.26 10.16 -18.25
CA ALA A 462 -19.62 9.20 -19.29
C ALA A 462 -19.22 7.77 -18.91
N ALA A 463 -18.07 7.59 -18.25
CA ALA A 463 -17.64 6.27 -17.78
C ALA A 463 -18.51 5.73 -16.64
N LEU A 464 -18.96 6.58 -15.71
CA LEU A 464 -19.89 6.20 -14.65
C LEU A 464 -21.27 5.81 -15.21
N GLU A 465 -21.80 6.59 -16.17
CA GLU A 465 -23.05 6.29 -16.88
C GLU A 465 -22.98 4.95 -17.62
N ALA A 466 -21.88 4.70 -18.32
CA ALA A 466 -21.65 3.48 -19.09
C ALA A 466 -21.24 2.27 -18.23
N LYS A 467 -21.00 2.47 -16.93
CA LYS A 467 -20.45 1.45 -16.01
C LYS A 467 -19.11 0.87 -16.48
N GLY A 468 -18.28 1.70 -17.10
CA GLY A 468 -16.95 1.35 -17.59
C GLY A 468 -16.37 2.45 -18.47
N PRO A 469 -15.06 2.42 -18.77
CA PRO A 469 -14.42 3.46 -19.58
C PRO A 469 -15.01 3.54 -20.99
N VAL A 470 -15.34 4.75 -21.43
CA VAL A 470 -15.82 5.04 -22.79
C VAL A 470 -15.12 6.27 -23.36
N GLU A 471 -15.00 6.31 -24.69
CA GLU A 471 -14.43 7.43 -25.42
C GLU A 471 -15.42 8.61 -25.49
N VAL A 472 -14.93 9.82 -25.28
CA VAL A 472 -15.66 11.08 -25.41
C VAL A 472 -14.91 12.07 -26.31
N LYS A 473 -15.66 13.02 -26.87
CA LYS A 473 -15.05 14.16 -27.55
C LYS A 473 -14.43 15.10 -26.52
N VAL A 474 -13.37 15.79 -26.93
CA VAL A 474 -12.68 16.81 -26.13
C VAL A 474 -12.84 18.15 -26.84
N ALA A 475 -13.62 19.04 -26.24
CA ALA A 475 -13.83 20.42 -26.67
C ALA A 475 -14.12 21.29 -25.44
N SER A 476 -13.14 22.09 -25.01
CA SER A 476 -13.30 23.04 -23.91
C SER A 476 -12.13 24.03 -23.86
N VAL A 477 -12.34 25.23 -23.32
CA VAL A 477 -11.25 26.14 -22.93
C VAL A 477 -10.28 25.51 -21.93
N ALA A 478 -10.72 24.49 -21.17
CA ALA A 478 -9.91 23.73 -20.22
C ALA A 478 -9.33 22.43 -20.77
N ALA A 479 -9.48 22.15 -22.08
CA ALA A 479 -9.04 20.89 -22.69
C ALA A 479 -7.56 20.57 -22.47
N ASP A 480 -6.71 21.57 -22.33
CA ASP A 480 -5.28 21.37 -22.08
C ASP A 480 -4.98 20.67 -20.74
N SER A 481 -5.80 20.90 -19.71
CA SER A 481 -5.63 20.31 -18.38
C SER A 481 -6.66 19.23 -18.07
N LEU A 482 -7.87 19.35 -18.62
CA LEU A 482 -9.03 18.49 -18.33
C LEU A 482 -9.50 17.67 -19.54
N GLY A 483 -8.89 17.83 -20.72
CA GLY A 483 -9.32 17.15 -21.95
C GLY A 483 -8.80 15.72 -22.07
N ALA A 484 -9.41 14.78 -21.34
CA ALA A 484 -9.17 13.36 -21.54
C ALA A 484 -10.26 12.74 -22.43
N ARG A 485 -9.88 11.85 -23.35
CA ARG A 485 -10.86 11.11 -24.18
C ARG A 485 -11.52 9.96 -23.42
N ASN A 486 -10.86 9.39 -22.42
CA ASN A 486 -11.42 8.39 -21.51
C ASN A 486 -10.63 8.40 -20.18
N VAL A 487 -11.21 7.85 -19.11
CA VAL A 487 -10.54 7.74 -17.80
C VAL A 487 -9.73 6.44 -17.62
N GLY A 488 -10.02 5.41 -18.40
CA GLY A 488 -9.42 4.08 -18.27
C GLY A 488 -9.92 3.28 -17.05
N PRO A 489 -9.62 1.96 -16.99
CA PRO A 489 -10.19 1.05 -16.00
C PRO A 489 -9.80 1.39 -14.55
N LEU A 490 -8.52 1.69 -14.32
CA LEU A 490 -7.98 1.98 -12.99
C LEU A 490 -8.69 3.17 -12.31
N VAL A 491 -8.92 4.24 -13.06
CA VAL A 491 -9.59 5.44 -12.56
C VAL A 491 -11.08 5.16 -12.33
N TYR A 492 -11.73 4.46 -13.27
CA TYR A 492 -13.10 4.03 -13.11
C TYR A 492 -13.29 3.20 -11.82
N ASP A 493 -12.43 2.21 -11.58
CA ASP A 493 -12.50 1.36 -10.40
C ASP A 493 -12.24 2.11 -9.09
N CYS A 494 -11.38 3.13 -9.09
CA CYS A 494 -11.22 4.01 -7.93
C CYS A 494 -12.48 4.85 -7.66
N CYS A 495 -13.18 5.28 -8.70
CA CYS A 495 -14.23 6.30 -8.60
C CYS A 495 -15.65 5.74 -8.47
N LYS A 496 -15.96 4.57 -9.06
CA LYS A 496 -17.34 4.06 -9.24
C LYS A 496 -18.18 3.97 -7.96
N ASP A 497 -17.54 3.70 -6.82
CA ASP A 497 -18.19 3.57 -5.51
C ASP A 497 -17.82 4.70 -4.53
N ALA A 498 -17.04 5.68 -4.99
CA ALA A 498 -16.34 6.65 -4.14
C ALA A 498 -16.68 8.10 -4.46
N VAL A 499 -16.98 8.37 -5.73
CA VAL A 499 -17.43 9.67 -6.22
C VAL A 499 -18.95 9.69 -6.13
N ASP A 500 -19.50 10.73 -5.49
CA ASP A 500 -20.94 10.88 -5.25
C ASP A 500 -21.67 11.14 -6.58
N HIS A 501 -21.22 12.14 -7.34
CA HIS A 501 -21.65 12.40 -8.71
C HIS A 501 -20.63 13.32 -9.42
N VAL A 502 -20.85 13.58 -10.70
CA VAL A 502 -20.08 14.53 -11.50
C VAL A 502 -20.99 15.60 -12.06
N VAL A 503 -20.68 16.86 -11.79
CA VAL A 503 -21.36 18.02 -12.38
C VAL A 503 -20.60 18.51 -13.62
N LEU A 504 -21.35 19.00 -14.60
CA LEU A 504 -20.79 19.60 -15.82
C LEU A 504 -20.80 21.12 -15.72
N VAL A 505 -19.74 21.76 -16.20
CA VAL A 505 -19.60 23.22 -16.20
C VAL A 505 -19.33 23.74 -17.61
N ALA A 506 -20.04 24.79 -18.00
CA ALA A 506 -19.84 25.46 -19.27
C ALA A 506 -18.55 26.31 -19.27
N ASP A 507 -17.95 26.48 -20.45
CA ASP A 507 -16.67 27.18 -20.60
C ASP A 507 -16.73 28.67 -20.20
N ASP A 508 -17.90 29.29 -20.33
CA ASP A 508 -18.14 30.67 -19.88
C ASP A 508 -18.05 30.78 -18.35
N ALA A 509 -18.61 29.84 -17.61
CA ALA A 509 -18.52 29.77 -16.16
C ALA A 509 -17.08 29.47 -15.69
N ILE A 510 -16.32 28.65 -16.43
CA ILE A 510 -14.89 28.46 -16.17
C ILE A 510 -14.12 29.78 -16.36
N THR A 511 -14.39 30.48 -17.45
CA THR A 511 -13.72 31.76 -17.77
C THR A 511 -14.07 32.84 -16.75
N GLU A 512 -15.33 32.94 -16.36
CA GLU A 512 -15.78 33.87 -15.32
C GLU A 512 -15.17 33.53 -13.95
N ALA A 513 -15.05 32.23 -13.62
CA ALA A 513 -14.33 31.79 -12.43
C ALA A 513 -12.86 32.25 -12.44
N GLN A 514 -12.16 32.22 -13.57
CA GLN A 514 -10.80 32.77 -13.66
C GLN A 514 -10.78 34.27 -13.35
N LYS A 515 -11.76 35.04 -13.86
CA LYS A 515 -11.87 36.48 -13.58
C LYS A 515 -12.10 36.74 -12.10
N VAL A 516 -13.04 36.04 -11.47
CA VAL A 516 -13.34 36.19 -10.04
C VAL A 516 -12.13 35.81 -9.20
N LEU A 517 -11.47 34.69 -9.49
CA LEU A 517 -10.26 34.24 -8.80
C LEU A 517 -9.12 35.27 -8.88
N TRP A 518 -8.95 35.91 -10.03
CA TRP A 518 -7.98 36.99 -10.19
C TRP A 518 -8.41 38.31 -9.52
N ARG A 519 -9.63 38.77 -9.77
CA ARG A 519 -10.15 40.06 -9.32
C ARG A 519 -10.24 40.13 -7.80
N ASP A 520 -10.79 39.09 -7.18
CA ASP A 520 -11.17 39.11 -5.77
C ASP A 520 -10.10 38.47 -4.88
N PHE A 521 -9.36 37.50 -5.41
CA PHE A 521 -8.39 36.71 -4.62
C PHE A 521 -6.94 36.81 -5.10
N ARG A 522 -6.69 37.52 -6.22
CA ARG A 522 -5.35 37.66 -6.83
C ARG A 522 -4.71 36.32 -7.19
N LEU A 523 -5.54 35.32 -7.51
CA LEU A 523 -5.10 34.00 -7.95
C LEU A 523 -5.12 33.93 -9.48
N ALA A 524 -3.94 33.96 -10.09
CA ALA A 524 -3.77 33.70 -11.51
C ALA A 524 -3.84 32.19 -11.77
N VAL A 525 -4.98 31.71 -12.28
CA VAL A 525 -5.25 30.28 -12.46
C VAL A 525 -5.47 29.94 -13.93
N GLU A 526 -5.11 28.71 -14.31
CA GLU A 526 -5.45 28.17 -15.62
C GLU A 526 -6.92 27.72 -15.65
N PRO A 527 -7.54 27.53 -16.84
CA PRO A 527 -8.96 27.16 -16.92
C PRO A 527 -9.28 25.87 -16.15
N GLY A 528 -8.41 24.86 -16.22
CA GLY A 528 -8.58 23.62 -15.44
C GLY A 528 -8.53 23.84 -13.92
N GLY A 529 -7.71 24.78 -13.46
CA GLY A 529 -7.62 25.21 -12.07
C GLY A 529 -8.85 25.96 -11.58
N ALA A 530 -9.58 26.62 -12.48
CA ALA A 530 -10.81 27.35 -12.17
C ALA A 530 -12.08 26.49 -12.25
N ALA A 531 -12.06 25.34 -12.92
CA ALA A 531 -13.26 24.57 -13.24
C ALA A 531 -14.13 24.22 -12.02
N ALA A 532 -13.53 23.74 -10.93
CA ALA A 532 -14.29 23.40 -9.71
C ALA A 532 -14.95 24.62 -9.06
N PHE A 533 -14.30 25.79 -9.13
CA PHE A 533 -14.88 27.06 -8.70
C PHE A 533 -15.96 27.54 -9.68
N GLY A 534 -15.76 27.31 -10.98
CA GLY A 534 -16.75 27.54 -12.04
C GLY A 534 -18.06 26.80 -11.83
N ALA A 535 -18.04 25.61 -11.22
CA ALA A 535 -19.27 24.91 -10.86
C ALA A 535 -20.14 25.71 -9.87
N LEU A 536 -19.53 26.49 -8.97
CA LEU A 536 -20.24 27.41 -8.07
C LEU A 536 -20.71 28.66 -8.80
N ILE A 537 -19.81 29.29 -9.55
CA ILE A 537 -20.11 30.54 -10.27
C ILE A 537 -21.23 30.35 -11.31
N GLY A 538 -21.19 29.25 -12.06
CA GLY A 538 -22.20 28.88 -13.04
C GLY A 538 -23.45 28.22 -12.44
N GLY A 539 -23.46 27.94 -11.13
CA GLY A 539 -24.60 27.31 -10.45
C GLY A 539 -24.84 25.85 -10.81
N ALA A 540 -23.86 25.18 -11.44
CA ALA A 540 -23.89 23.74 -11.72
C ALA A 540 -23.84 22.92 -10.43
N TYR A 541 -23.15 23.44 -9.41
CA TYR A 541 -23.22 22.95 -8.04
C TYR A 541 -23.83 24.03 -7.14
N LYS A 542 -24.88 23.66 -6.40
CA LYS A 542 -25.59 24.56 -5.48
C LYS A 542 -25.45 24.04 -4.06
N PRO A 543 -24.60 24.66 -3.23
CA PRO A 543 -24.38 24.21 -1.86
C PRO A 543 -25.66 24.31 -1.03
N ALA A 544 -25.86 23.36 -0.12
CA ALA A 544 -26.93 23.45 0.86
C ALA A 544 -26.62 24.52 1.93
N LYS A 545 -27.65 25.04 2.58
CA LYS A 545 -27.49 25.97 3.71
C LYS A 545 -26.68 25.33 4.82
N GLY A 546 -25.62 26.02 5.27
CA GLY A 546 -24.74 25.55 6.34
C GLY A 546 -23.78 24.42 5.94
N GLU A 547 -23.75 24.03 4.66
CA GLU A 547 -22.80 23.03 4.15
C GLU A 547 -21.35 23.52 4.27
N ARG A 548 -20.45 22.66 4.74
CA ARG A 548 -19.01 22.92 4.76
C ARG A 548 -18.37 22.41 3.48
N LEU A 549 -18.15 23.33 2.55
CA LEU A 549 -17.73 23.03 1.19
C LEU A 549 -16.25 23.35 0.96
N GLY A 550 -15.50 22.35 0.49
CA GLY A 550 -14.16 22.51 -0.04
C GLY A 550 -14.16 22.60 -1.56
N VAL A 551 -13.49 23.61 -2.13
CA VAL A 551 -13.35 23.77 -3.58
C VAL A 551 -11.88 23.73 -3.97
N LEU A 552 -11.53 22.86 -4.92
CA LEU A 552 -10.14 22.70 -5.31
C LEU A 552 -9.74 23.69 -6.42
N VAL A 553 -8.67 24.46 -6.17
CA VAL A 553 -7.99 25.25 -7.20
C VAL A 553 -6.73 24.49 -7.62
N CYS A 554 -6.82 23.65 -8.65
CA CYS A 554 -5.86 22.57 -8.87
C CYS A 554 -4.54 22.98 -9.56
N GLY A 555 -4.51 24.11 -10.27
CA GLY A 555 -3.34 24.53 -11.04
C GLY A 555 -3.37 25.98 -11.55
N ALA A 556 -2.20 26.51 -11.92
CA ALA A 556 -1.99 27.91 -12.26
C ALA A 556 -1.01 28.15 -13.41
N ASN A 557 -0.67 27.14 -14.23
CA ASN A 557 0.22 27.31 -15.37
C ASN A 557 -0.48 27.96 -16.57
N VAL A 558 -0.97 29.18 -16.35
CA VAL A 558 -1.69 30.01 -17.32
C VAL A 558 -0.73 30.94 -18.07
N ASP A 559 -1.05 31.20 -19.33
CA ASP A 559 -0.42 32.28 -20.09
C ASP A 559 -0.97 33.63 -19.60
N LEU A 560 -0.10 34.46 -19.01
CA LEU A 560 -0.50 35.75 -18.44
C LEU A 560 -1.07 36.71 -19.49
N ALA A 561 -0.65 36.62 -20.77
CA ALA A 561 -1.24 37.43 -21.82
C ALA A 561 -2.71 37.03 -22.07
N LYS A 562 -3.01 35.72 -22.04
CA LYS A 562 -4.39 35.23 -22.12
C LYS A 562 -5.19 35.62 -20.90
N LEU A 563 -4.61 35.54 -19.70
CA LEU A 563 -5.27 35.96 -18.48
C LEU A 563 -5.58 37.47 -18.51
N ALA A 564 -4.68 38.30 -19.02
CA ALA A 564 -4.89 39.74 -19.14
C ALA A 564 -6.08 40.07 -20.06
N VAL A 565 -6.27 39.33 -21.15
CA VAL A 565 -7.45 39.48 -22.03
C VAL A 565 -8.74 39.09 -21.31
N ILE A 566 -8.70 38.05 -20.47
CA ILE A 566 -9.86 37.58 -19.70
C ILE A 566 -10.18 38.56 -18.55
N ALA A 567 -9.15 39.16 -17.94
CA ALA A 567 -9.27 40.05 -16.78
C ALA A 567 -9.52 41.52 -17.14
N ALA A 568 -9.41 41.88 -18.42
CA ALA A 568 -9.82 43.18 -18.95
C ALA A 568 -11.34 43.26 -19.05
#